data_AF-A0A562C7L7-F1
#
_entry.id   AF-A0A562C7L7-F1
#
_cell.length_a   1.000
_cell.length_b   1.000
_cell.length_c   1.000
_cell.angle_alpha   90.00
_cell.angle_beta   90.00
_cell.angle_gamma   90.00
#
_symmetry.space_group_name_H-M   'P 1'
#
loop_
_entity.id
_entity.type
_entity.pdbx_description
1 polymer ?
#
loop_
_entity_poly.entity_id
_entity_poly.type
_entity_poly.pdbx_seq_one_letter_code
_entity_poly.pdbx_strand_id
1 'polypeptide(L)'
;MRQRGQEAFERARRLGRPFSALVLDIDWFKEVNDRYGHAAGDEALRALGGWIADVVDGRGIAGRSGGDEFTILLEATEEEAGELLDRLRARIDAVNVFGQTVRFSISAGVCQDSEATGTLEHLVHEADQSLYRAKYAGRDRTVRASEPPSGRDGGGGLVVVGSGIEFGRHISERCLSEIREAQVVFCLTDPFSLAMVQGLRPDAVNLGAYYAEGKDRRVTYREIDEAIMAPVRAGKRVCAVFYGHPGVFADVPHAVIRKARAEGIRARMEPGISAEACLYADLGIDPGRRGVHSMEATHFLYYGRVPDTAGLVLLWQVALAGDLTCSRFHADREGLQALVDRLLQWYPPGHEVILYEAARLPIEAPRIERVALRDLPDAHYEEYTTLVIPPLGDLQPLEDADLAGGRVVAG
;
A
#
# COMPACT_ATOMS: atom_id res chain seq x y z
N MET A 1 21.48 21.34 -4.07
CA MET A 1 20.11 21.89 -4.01
C MET A 1 19.66 22.18 -2.58
N ARG A 2 19.66 21.17 -1.70
CA ARG A 2 19.14 21.25 -0.32
C ARG A 2 19.62 22.46 0.51
N GLN A 3 20.92 22.67 0.65
CA GLN A 3 21.46 23.80 1.42
C GLN A 3 21.02 25.16 0.87
N ARG A 4 21.19 25.39 -0.45
CA ARG A 4 20.75 26.63 -1.12
C ARG A 4 19.24 26.85 -1.01
N GLY A 5 18.46 25.77 -1.08
CA GLY A 5 17.01 25.81 -0.91
C GLY A 5 16.61 26.24 0.50
N GLN A 6 17.26 25.68 1.53
CA GLN A 6 17.02 26.03 2.93
C GLN A 6 17.32 27.51 3.19
N GLU A 7 18.49 27.98 2.74
CA GLU A 7 18.89 29.38 2.86
C GLU A 7 17.90 30.33 2.16
N ALA A 8 17.41 29.96 0.97
CA ALA A 8 16.43 30.75 0.23
C ALA A 8 15.06 30.77 0.92
N PHE A 9 14.58 29.63 1.42
CA PHE A 9 13.33 29.48 2.14
C PHE A 9 13.31 30.33 3.42
N GLU A 10 14.34 30.19 4.26
CA GLU A 10 14.48 30.97 5.49
C GLU A 10 14.58 32.47 5.21
N ARG A 11 15.28 32.87 4.14
CA ARG A 11 15.36 34.26 3.72
C ARG A 11 13.99 34.80 3.28
N ALA A 12 13.24 34.05 2.47
CA ALA A 12 11.93 34.47 1.98
C ALA A 12 10.94 34.67 3.14
N ARG A 13 10.89 33.71 4.08
CA ARG A 13 10.07 33.82 5.30
C ARG A 13 10.42 35.03 6.15
N ARG A 14 11.72 35.28 6.35
CA ARG A 14 12.19 36.44 7.14
C ARG A 14 11.83 37.78 6.49
N LEU A 15 11.74 37.81 5.16
CA LEU A 15 11.37 39.00 4.38
C LEU A 15 9.86 39.09 4.10
N GLY A 16 9.05 38.13 4.55
CA GLY A 16 7.62 38.08 4.28
C GLY A 16 7.28 37.94 2.79
N ARG A 17 8.15 37.29 2.01
CA ARG A 17 7.96 37.08 0.58
C ARG A 17 7.36 35.70 0.31
N PRO A 18 6.51 35.56 -0.72
CA PRO A 18 5.99 34.25 -1.10
C PRO A 18 7.13 33.35 -1.58
N PHE A 19 7.04 32.07 -1.25
CA PHE A 19 8.01 31.06 -1.64
C PHE A 19 7.27 29.78 -1.99
N SER A 20 7.57 29.18 -3.13
CA SER A 20 6.87 27.99 -3.62
C SER A 20 7.84 26.88 -3.99
N ALA A 21 7.44 25.64 -3.73
CA ALA A 21 8.08 24.44 -4.24
C ALA A 21 7.23 23.82 -5.36
N LEU A 22 7.91 23.36 -6.40
CA LEU A 22 7.32 22.68 -7.53
C LEU A 22 8.05 21.35 -7.68
N VAL A 23 7.29 20.26 -7.78
CA VAL A 23 7.82 18.92 -8.03
C VAL A 23 7.17 18.41 -9.30
N LEU A 24 7.96 17.87 -10.22
CA LEU A 24 7.47 17.42 -11.53
C LEU A 24 8.20 16.18 -12.02
N ASP A 25 7.48 15.35 -12.79
CA ASP A 25 7.95 14.10 -13.36
C ASP A 25 7.59 13.99 -14.83
N ILE A 26 8.38 13.21 -15.58
CA ILE A 26 8.03 12.80 -16.94
C ILE A 26 6.91 11.76 -16.88
N ASP A 27 5.80 12.04 -17.57
CA ASP A 27 4.71 11.08 -17.66
C ASP A 27 5.15 9.84 -18.44
N TRP A 28 4.95 8.66 -17.82
CA TRP A 28 5.27 7.37 -18.42
C TRP A 28 6.75 7.20 -18.80
N PHE A 29 7.67 7.76 -18.01
CA PHE A 29 9.11 7.68 -18.29
C PHE A 29 9.64 6.26 -18.49
N LYS A 30 9.10 5.27 -17.75
CA LYS A 30 9.42 3.87 -17.98
C LYS A 30 9.03 3.40 -19.39
N GLU A 31 7.87 3.79 -19.90
CA GLU A 31 7.46 3.45 -21.27
C GLU A 31 8.35 4.14 -22.32
N VAL A 32 8.84 5.34 -22.04
CA VAL A 32 9.85 6.00 -22.89
C VAL A 32 11.11 5.13 -22.97
N ASN A 33 11.61 4.65 -21.83
CA ASN A 33 12.77 3.76 -21.79
C ASN A 33 12.51 2.41 -22.47
N ASP A 34 11.37 1.78 -22.18
CA ASP A 34 11.02 0.46 -22.68
C ASP A 34 10.79 0.49 -24.21
N ARG A 35 10.26 1.60 -24.74
CA ARG A 35 9.94 1.75 -26.16
C ARG A 35 11.11 2.27 -27.00
N TYR A 36 11.89 3.22 -26.49
CA TYR A 36 12.91 3.92 -27.26
C TYR A 36 14.34 3.69 -26.73
N GLY A 37 14.49 2.93 -25.65
CA GLY A 37 15.76 2.62 -25.00
C GLY A 37 16.23 3.69 -24.01
N HIS A 38 17.13 3.30 -23.12
CA HIS A 38 17.65 4.18 -22.06
C HIS A 38 18.33 5.46 -22.60
N ALA A 39 18.99 5.39 -23.75
CA ALA A 39 19.59 6.58 -24.36
C ALA A 39 18.54 7.66 -24.72
N ALA A 40 17.33 7.24 -25.08
CA ALA A 40 16.23 8.15 -25.33
C ALA A 40 15.68 8.76 -24.04
N GLY A 41 15.60 7.98 -22.96
CA GLY A 41 15.26 8.48 -21.64
C GLY A 41 16.29 9.50 -21.13
N ASP A 42 17.58 9.23 -21.31
CA ASP A 42 18.66 10.16 -20.94
C ASP A 42 18.58 11.49 -21.70
N GLU A 43 18.25 11.44 -22.99
CA GLU A 43 18.07 12.67 -23.78
C GLU A 43 16.78 13.42 -23.39
N ALA A 44 15.69 12.72 -23.07
CA ALA A 44 14.48 13.34 -22.54
C ALA A 44 14.77 14.09 -21.23
N LEU A 45 15.53 13.49 -20.32
CA LEU A 45 15.96 14.13 -19.07
C LEU A 45 16.86 15.35 -19.33
N ARG A 46 17.80 15.25 -20.28
CA ARG A 46 18.70 16.34 -20.65
C ARG A 46 17.94 17.52 -21.26
N ALA A 47 17.01 17.25 -22.18
CA ALA A 47 16.17 18.26 -22.81
C ALA A 47 15.26 18.95 -21.78
N LEU A 48 14.59 18.17 -20.92
CA LEU A 48 13.75 18.71 -19.85
C LEU A 48 14.55 19.59 -18.88
N GLY A 49 15.75 19.15 -18.48
CA GLY A 49 16.65 19.96 -17.66
C GLY A 49 17.02 21.30 -18.31
N GLY A 50 17.24 21.32 -19.63
CA GLY A 50 17.45 22.54 -20.41
C GLY A 50 16.25 23.47 -20.40
N TRP A 51 15.05 22.95 -20.70
CA TRP A 51 13.82 23.75 -20.69
C TRP A 51 13.47 24.30 -19.31
N ILE A 52 13.72 23.54 -18.24
CA ILE A 52 13.57 24.02 -16.87
C ILE A 52 14.53 25.19 -16.61
N ALA A 53 15.80 25.07 -17.01
CA ALA A 53 16.78 26.14 -16.84
C ALA A 53 16.36 27.43 -17.57
N ASP A 54 15.89 27.30 -18.82
CA ASP A 54 15.41 28.41 -19.63
C ASP A 54 14.20 29.12 -19.00
N VAL A 55 13.22 28.35 -18.49
CA VAL A 55 11.98 28.90 -17.94
C VAL A 55 12.17 29.52 -16.56
N VAL A 56 13.06 28.93 -15.73
CA VAL A 56 13.41 29.46 -14.41
C VAL A 56 14.24 30.74 -14.55
N ASP A 57 15.12 30.82 -15.55
CA ASP A 57 15.89 32.02 -15.92
C ASP A 57 16.58 32.69 -14.71
N GLY A 58 17.22 31.88 -13.85
CA GLY A 58 17.94 32.36 -12.67
C GLY A 58 17.07 32.89 -11.51
N ARG A 59 15.73 32.89 -11.64
CA ARG A 59 14.79 33.37 -10.61
C ARG A 59 14.57 32.36 -9.47
N GLY A 60 15.11 31.16 -9.59
CA GLY A 60 14.91 30.07 -8.64
C GLY A 60 16.05 29.06 -8.62
N ILE A 61 15.87 28.04 -7.78
CA ILE A 61 16.77 26.90 -7.63
C ILE A 61 16.07 25.70 -8.24
N ALA A 62 16.60 25.15 -9.32
CA ALA A 62 16.11 23.92 -9.93
C ALA A 62 17.15 22.81 -9.82
N GLY A 63 16.69 21.56 -9.75
CA GLY A 63 17.55 20.38 -9.75
C GLY A 63 16.77 19.09 -9.97
N ARG A 64 17.47 18.05 -10.42
CA ARG A 64 16.93 16.68 -10.49
C ARG A 64 17.10 16.01 -9.13
N SER A 65 16.00 15.54 -8.55
CA SER A 65 15.97 14.96 -7.20
C SER A 65 16.25 13.46 -7.22
N GLY A 66 15.91 12.77 -8.31
CA GLY A 66 16.20 11.35 -8.55
C GLY A 66 15.29 10.81 -9.66
N GLY A 67 15.64 9.68 -10.30
CA GLY A 67 14.78 9.10 -11.34
C GLY A 67 14.45 10.10 -12.47
N ASP A 68 13.19 10.31 -12.75
CA ASP A 68 12.65 11.33 -13.66
C ASP A 68 12.16 12.62 -12.98
N GLU A 69 12.43 12.76 -11.68
CA GLU A 69 11.90 13.81 -10.82
C GLU A 69 12.78 15.06 -10.79
N PHE A 70 12.15 16.20 -11.00
CA PHE A 70 12.74 17.52 -10.87
C PHE A 70 12.02 18.34 -9.81
N THR A 71 12.79 19.10 -9.04
CA THR A 71 12.28 20.06 -8.06
C THR A 71 12.72 21.47 -8.46
N ILE A 72 11.82 22.44 -8.29
CA ILE A 72 12.08 23.86 -8.48
C ILE A 72 11.61 24.61 -7.24
N LEU A 73 12.45 25.51 -6.72
CA LEU A 73 12.16 26.38 -5.59
C LEU A 73 12.31 27.84 -6.05
N LEU A 74 11.30 28.68 -5.84
CA LEU A 74 11.37 30.10 -6.21
C LEU A 74 10.59 30.99 -5.24
N GLU A 75 11.04 32.25 -5.13
CA GLU A 75 10.28 33.33 -4.49
C GLU A 75 9.12 33.75 -5.41
N ALA A 76 8.02 33.00 -5.33
CA ALA A 76 6.81 33.25 -6.10
C ALA A 76 5.59 32.75 -5.34
N THR A 77 4.44 33.34 -5.64
CA THR A 77 3.14 32.82 -5.24
C THR A 77 2.84 31.49 -5.94
N GLU A 78 1.90 30.73 -5.39
CA GLU A 78 1.46 29.47 -5.99
C GLU A 78 0.92 29.66 -7.42
N GLU A 79 0.27 30.79 -7.68
CA GLU A 79 -0.28 31.15 -8.98
C GLU A 79 0.82 31.41 -10.01
N GLU A 80 1.80 32.25 -9.67
CA GLU A 80 2.97 32.53 -10.53
C GLU A 80 3.82 31.27 -10.80
N ALA A 81 3.95 30.41 -9.78
CA ALA A 81 4.60 29.11 -9.91
C ALA A 81 3.82 28.18 -10.85
N GLY A 82 2.49 28.14 -10.74
CA GLY A 82 1.62 27.40 -11.66
C GLY A 82 1.77 27.85 -13.10
N GLU A 83 1.76 29.17 -13.35
CA GLU A 83 1.99 29.74 -14.68
C GLU A 83 3.37 29.38 -15.24
N LEU A 84 4.39 29.30 -14.39
CA LEU A 84 5.73 28.88 -14.79
C LEU A 84 5.73 27.43 -15.30
N LEU A 85 5.00 26.54 -14.66
CA LEU A 85 4.84 25.15 -15.12
C LEU A 85 4.02 25.05 -16.39
N ASP A 86 2.99 25.88 -16.56
CA ASP A 86 2.21 25.90 -17.80
C ASP A 86 3.08 26.38 -18.98
N ARG A 87 3.94 27.37 -18.76
CA ARG A 87 4.96 27.78 -19.74
C ARG A 87 5.96 26.66 -20.03
N LEU A 88 6.43 25.96 -19.00
CA LEU A 88 7.33 24.82 -19.17
C LEU A 88 6.68 23.71 -20.01
N ARG A 89 5.43 23.35 -19.71
CA ARG A 89 4.66 22.36 -20.45
C ARG A 89 4.47 22.74 -21.92
N ALA A 90 4.14 24.01 -22.18
CA ALA A 90 4.04 24.54 -23.53
C ALA A 90 5.38 24.59 -24.28
N ARG A 91 6.51 24.64 -23.56
CA ARG A 91 7.88 24.64 -24.11
C ARG A 91 8.38 23.26 -24.50
N ILE A 92 7.79 22.17 -23.98
CA ILE A 92 8.22 20.80 -24.25
C ILE A 92 8.01 20.47 -25.73
N ASP A 93 9.12 20.26 -26.42
CA ASP A 93 9.15 19.84 -27.82
C ASP A 93 9.45 18.36 -27.94
N ALA A 94 9.20 17.78 -29.11
CA ALA A 94 9.64 16.43 -29.39
C ALA A 94 11.17 16.35 -29.47
N VAL A 95 11.75 15.33 -28.86
CA VAL A 95 13.20 15.11 -28.80
C VAL A 95 13.60 14.08 -29.86
N ASN A 96 14.63 14.37 -30.66
CA ASN A 96 15.10 13.45 -31.69
C ASN A 96 16.34 12.68 -31.20
N VAL A 97 16.23 11.35 -31.14
CA VAL A 97 17.30 10.46 -30.67
C VAL A 97 17.49 9.36 -31.71
N PHE A 98 18.68 9.29 -32.31
CA PHE A 98 19.04 8.31 -33.36
C PHE A 98 18.02 8.23 -34.52
N GLY A 99 17.43 9.37 -34.91
CA GLY A 99 16.42 9.42 -35.98
C GLY A 99 15.00 9.04 -35.54
N GLN A 100 14.77 8.76 -34.25
CA GLN A 100 13.45 8.57 -33.67
C GLN A 100 12.97 9.83 -32.94
N THR A 101 11.71 10.18 -33.13
CA THR A 101 11.07 11.31 -32.47
C THR A 101 10.35 10.82 -31.21
N VAL A 102 10.86 11.24 -30.05
CA VAL A 102 10.32 10.93 -28.71
C VAL A 102 9.42 12.07 -28.28
N ARG A 103 8.19 11.75 -27.88
CA ARG A 103 7.25 12.69 -27.29
C ARG A 103 6.88 12.23 -25.89
N PHE A 104 6.84 13.16 -24.96
CA PHE A 104 6.41 12.95 -23.59
C PHE A 104 5.73 14.21 -23.06
N SER A 105 4.94 14.05 -22.02
CA SER A 105 4.37 15.14 -21.23
C SER A 105 5.00 15.14 -19.83
N ILE A 106 4.73 16.18 -19.05
CA ILE A 106 5.06 16.21 -17.63
C ILE A 106 3.79 16.43 -16.81
N SER A 107 3.76 15.83 -15.63
CA SER A 107 2.86 16.20 -14.56
C SER A 107 3.64 16.99 -13.52
N ALA A 108 2.97 17.92 -12.83
CA ALA A 108 3.61 18.76 -11.83
C ALA A 108 2.67 19.07 -10.66
N GLY A 109 3.26 19.27 -9.48
CA GLY A 109 2.60 19.75 -8.28
C GLY A 109 3.25 21.02 -7.77
N VAL A 110 2.44 21.94 -7.24
CA VAL A 110 2.90 23.20 -6.64
C VAL A 110 2.43 23.29 -5.21
N CYS A 111 3.26 23.80 -4.32
CA CYS A 111 2.85 24.24 -2.99
C CYS A 111 3.53 25.56 -2.66
N GLN A 112 2.77 26.50 -2.11
CA GLN A 112 3.30 27.74 -1.55
C GLN A 112 3.46 27.62 -0.03
N ASP A 113 4.54 28.20 0.50
CA ASP A 113 4.78 28.32 1.93
C ASP A 113 3.62 29.05 2.64
N SER A 114 3.27 28.51 3.80
CA SER A 114 2.25 29.03 4.69
C SER A 114 2.66 28.79 6.14
N GLU A 115 1.95 29.38 7.10
CA GLU A 115 2.20 29.12 8.53
C GLU A 115 2.09 27.62 8.89
N ALA A 116 1.27 26.85 8.15
CA ALA A 116 1.09 25.42 8.37
C ALA A 116 2.25 24.55 7.84
N THR A 117 3.03 25.04 6.88
CA THR A 117 4.09 24.26 6.22
C THR A 117 5.28 24.05 7.15
N GLY A 118 5.72 25.07 7.88
CA GLY A 118 6.74 24.95 8.93
C GLY A 118 8.19 24.75 8.45
N THR A 119 8.46 23.81 7.54
CA THR A 119 9.80 23.43 7.04
C THR A 119 9.85 23.32 5.51
N LEU A 120 11.06 23.41 4.93
CA LEU A 120 11.26 23.22 3.49
C LEU A 120 10.92 21.79 3.06
N GLU A 121 11.28 20.79 3.87
CA GLU A 121 10.93 19.39 3.59
C GLU A 121 9.41 19.19 3.49
N HIS A 122 8.63 19.80 4.38
CA HIS A 122 7.17 19.71 4.32
C HIS A 122 6.61 20.46 3.10
N LEU A 123 7.20 21.61 2.74
CA LEU A 123 6.82 22.35 1.52
C LEU A 123 7.00 21.51 0.26
N VAL A 124 8.15 20.84 0.13
CA VAL A 124 8.45 19.96 -0.99
C VAL A 124 7.54 18.73 -0.96
N HIS A 125 7.26 18.16 0.21
CA HIS A 125 6.32 17.04 0.36
C HIS A 125 4.91 17.39 -0.12
N GLU A 126 4.38 18.57 0.23
CA GLU A 126 3.05 18.99 -0.23
C GLU A 126 3.01 19.24 -1.74
N ALA A 127 4.10 19.75 -2.33
CA ALA A 127 4.23 19.86 -3.78
C ALA A 127 4.30 18.47 -4.45
N ASP A 128 4.97 17.49 -3.85
CA ASP A 128 4.99 16.10 -4.30
C ASP A 128 3.60 15.43 -4.21
N GLN A 129 2.85 15.64 -3.13
CA GLN A 129 1.45 15.20 -3.03
C GLN A 129 0.58 15.79 -4.16
N SER A 130 0.80 17.06 -4.52
CA SER A 130 0.14 17.67 -5.67
C SER A 130 0.55 17.04 -7.00
N LEU A 131 1.84 16.71 -7.20
CA LEU A 131 2.32 15.99 -8.39
C LEU A 131 1.64 14.63 -8.50
N TYR A 132 1.56 13.93 -7.37
CA TYR A 132 0.85 12.67 -7.29
C TYR A 132 -0.62 12.82 -7.71
N ARG A 133 -1.33 13.85 -7.19
CA ARG A 133 -2.70 14.17 -7.64
C ARG A 133 -2.77 14.45 -9.15
N ALA A 134 -1.80 15.16 -9.72
CA ALA A 134 -1.73 15.42 -11.16
C ALA A 134 -1.64 14.12 -11.97
N LYS A 135 -0.78 13.18 -11.56
CA LYS A 135 -0.64 11.86 -12.20
C LYS A 135 -1.94 11.06 -12.16
N TYR A 136 -2.69 11.12 -11.07
CA TYR A 136 -3.96 10.40 -10.92
C TYR A 136 -5.14 11.08 -11.61
N ALA A 137 -5.15 12.40 -11.71
CA ALA A 137 -6.22 13.14 -12.36
C ALA A 137 -6.17 13.06 -13.91
N GLY A 138 -5.21 12.31 -14.47
CA GLY A 138 -5.12 12.04 -15.90
C GLY A 138 -3.78 12.43 -16.53
N ARG A 139 -2.77 12.78 -15.71
CA ARG A 139 -1.45 13.25 -16.16
C ARG A 139 -1.52 14.52 -17.02
N ASP A 140 -0.38 14.94 -17.56
CA ASP A 140 -0.20 16.15 -18.37
C ASP A 140 -0.95 17.34 -17.77
N ARG A 141 -0.60 17.68 -16.53
CA ARG A 141 -1.20 18.80 -15.79
C ARG A 141 -0.36 19.27 -14.62
N THR A 142 -0.64 20.49 -14.21
CA THR A 142 -0.21 21.04 -12.94
C THR A 142 -1.37 20.96 -11.95
N VAL A 143 -1.11 20.56 -10.71
CA VAL A 143 -2.05 20.66 -9.59
C VAL A 143 -1.43 21.53 -8.51
N ARG A 144 -2.22 22.46 -7.96
CA ARG A 144 -1.78 23.30 -6.84
C ARG A 144 -2.16 22.65 -5.50
N ALA A 145 -1.44 22.93 -4.43
CA ALA A 145 -1.75 22.40 -3.10
C ALA A 145 -2.99 23.08 -2.53
N SER A 146 -3.20 24.36 -2.85
CA SER A 146 -4.44 25.05 -2.50
C SER A 146 -5.64 24.60 -3.35
N GLU A 147 -5.40 24.01 -4.52
CA GLU A 147 -6.47 23.46 -5.34
C GLU A 147 -7.05 22.23 -4.63
N PRO A 148 -8.35 22.24 -4.29
CA PRO A 148 -9.00 21.04 -3.82
C PRO A 148 -8.88 19.98 -4.93
N PRO A 149 -8.62 18.71 -4.60
CA PRO A 149 -8.31 17.66 -5.57
C PRO A 149 -9.28 17.69 -6.75
N SER A 150 -8.80 18.17 -7.91
CA SER A 150 -9.58 18.35 -9.13
C SER A 150 -9.61 17.03 -9.92
N GLY A 151 -10.25 16.03 -9.33
CA GLY A 151 -10.81 14.90 -10.05
C GLY A 151 -12.30 15.15 -10.24
N ARG A 152 -12.81 14.97 -11.46
CA ARG A 152 -14.26 14.97 -11.71
C ARG A 152 -14.99 14.13 -10.66
N ASP A 153 -16.14 14.67 -10.25
CA ASP A 153 -17.04 14.33 -9.15
C ASP A 153 -16.61 14.84 -7.76
N GLY A 154 -17.13 16.01 -7.41
CA GLY A 154 -17.35 16.45 -6.02
C GLY A 154 -18.41 15.59 -5.29
N GLY A 155 -18.53 14.31 -5.64
CA GLY A 155 -19.32 13.32 -4.92
C GLY A 155 -18.44 12.61 -3.92
N GLY A 156 -19.00 12.30 -2.75
CA GLY A 156 -18.37 11.41 -1.78
C GLY A 156 -17.95 10.07 -2.38
N GLY A 157 -17.17 9.33 -1.62
CA GLY A 157 -16.62 8.05 -2.06
C GLY A 157 -15.93 7.34 -0.91
N LEU A 158 -15.59 6.08 -1.16
CA LEU A 158 -14.95 5.21 -0.19
C LEU A 158 -13.54 4.83 -0.64
N VAL A 159 -12.57 5.04 0.23
CA VAL A 159 -11.26 4.41 0.11
C VAL A 159 -11.05 3.50 1.32
N VAL A 160 -10.65 2.27 1.05
CA VAL A 160 -10.25 1.32 2.08
C VAL A 160 -8.74 1.19 2.01
N VAL A 161 -8.05 1.39 3.13
CA VAL A 161 -6.59 1.38 3.19
C VAL A 161 -6.08 0.35 4.21
N GLY A 162 -4.91 -0.20 3.93
CA GLY A 162 -4.16 -1.06 4.86
C GLY A 162 -3.15 -0.27 5.66
N SER A 163 -3.15 -0.41 6.98
CA SER A 163 -2.05 0.11 7.80
C SER A 163 -0.80 -0.77 7.77
N GLY A 164 -0.91 -1.98 7.22
CA GLY A 164 0.07 -3.03 7.45
C GLY A 164 -0.01 -3.60 8.87
N ILE A 165 0.88 -4.56 9.18
CA ILE A 165 0.95 -5.18 10.52
C ILE A 165 1.61 -4.25 11.55
N GLU A 166 2.78 -3.69 11.24
CA GLU A 166 3.45 -2.66 12.06
C GLU A 166 3.16 -1.27 11.47
N PHE A 167 2.11 -0.59 11.92
CA PHE A 167 1.65 0.68 11.34
C PHE A 167 2.78 1.68 11.05
N GLY A 168 3.62 1.98 12.05
CA GLY A 168 4.69 2.98 11.92
C GLY A 168 5.80 2.64 10.93
N ARG A 169 5.85 1.39 10.42
CA ARG A 169 6.85 0.92 9.44
C ARG A 169 6.23 0.52 8.11
N HIS A 170 4.99 0.04 8.11
CA HIS A 170 4.35 -0.58 6.95
C HIS A 170 3.35 0.31 6.24
N ILE A 171 2.83 1.36 6.90
CA ILE A 171 1.85 2.23 6.25
C ILE A 171 2.51 2.99 5.10
N SER A 172 1.85 3.02 3.94
CA SER A 172 2.34 3.79 2.80
C SER A 172 1.97 5.27 2.92
N GLU A 173 2.77 6.15 2.32
CA GLU A 173 2.44 7.58 2.20
C GLU A 173 1.09 7.81 1.51
N ARG A 174 0.72 6.94 0.57
CA ARG A 174 -0.60 6.98 -0.06
C ARG A 174 -1.71 6.76 0.98
N CYS A 175 -1.60 5.72 1.80
CA CYS A 175 -2.58 5.46 2.87
C CYS A 175 -2.66 6.64 3.85
N LEU A 176 -1.53 7.24 4.22
CA LEU A 176 -1.48 8.43 5.09
C LEU A 176 -2.19 9.63 4.44
N SER A 177 -1.98 9.85 3.15
CA SER A 177 -2.65 10.91 2.39
C SER A 177 -4.17 10.73 2.40
N GLU A 178 -4.68 9.52 2.14
CA GLU A 178 -6.12 9.23 2.20
C GLU A 178 -6.72 9.48 3.60
N ILE A 179 -5.99 9.11 4.65
CA ILE A 179 -6.40 9.35 6.05
C ILE A 179 -6.50 10.86 6.34
N ARG A 180 -5.51 11.65 5.89
CA ARG A 180 -5.47 13.10 6.09
C ARG A 180 -6.59 13.81 5.34
N GLU A 181 -6.84 13.45 4.08
CA GLU A 181 -7.78 14.16 3.20
C GLU A 181 -9.26 13.77 3.40
N ALA A 182 -9.54 12.60 3.97
CA ALA A 182 -10.92 12.12 4.17
C ALA A 182 -11.75 13.05 5.05
N GLN A 183 -13.06 13.09 4.84
CA GLN A 183 -13.98 13.80 5.74
C GLN A 183 -14.35 12.95 6.95
N VAL A 184 -14.38 11.63 6.80
CA VAL A 184 -14.66 10.68 7.89
C VAL A 184 -13.63 9.56 7.83
N VAL A 185 -13.05 9.23 8.99
CA VAL A 185 -12.07 8.15 9.11
C VAL A 185 -12.60 7.10 10.07
N PHE A 186 -12.62 5.84 9.63
CA PHE A 186 -12.90 4.68 10.46
C PHE A 186 -11.63 3.84 10.58
N CYS A 187 -11.40 3.23 11.73
CA CYS A 187 -10.21 2.43 12.00
C CYS A 187 -10.57 1.11 12.67
N LEU A 188 -10.16 0.00 12.08
CA LEU A 188 -10.11 -1.32 12.71
C LEU A 188 -8.65 -1.80 12.74
N THR A 189 -7.93 -1.40 13.79
CA THR A 189 -6.52 -1.71 14.01
C THR A 189 -6.28 -2.02 15.49
N ASP A 190 -5.07 -2.42 15.86
CA ASP A 190 -4.68 -2.52 17.27
C ASP A 190 -4.68 -1.13 17.95
N PRO A 191 -4.70 -1.07 19.30
CA PRO A 191 -4.77 0.20 20.03
C PRO A 191 -3.62 1.17 19.77
N PHE A 192 -2.41 0.68 19.50
CA PHE A 192 -1.26 1.55 19.24
C PHE A 192 -1.37 2.20 17.86
N SER A 193 -1.70 1.41 16.84
CA SER A 193 -1.99 1.92 15.50
C SER A 193 -3.16 2.91 15.50
N LEU A 194 -4.22 2.63 16.26
CA LEU A 194 -5.35 3.55 16.40
C LEU A 194 -4.90 4.89 17.01
N ALA A 195 -4.07 4.87 18.06
CA ALA A 195 -3.54 6.08 18.67
C ALA A 195 -2.67 6.90 17.69
N MET A 196 -1.87 6.23 16.84
CA MET A 196 -1.11 6.90 15.78
C MET A 196 -2.01 7.56 14.74
N VAL A 197 -3.07 6.86 14.29
CA VAL A 197 -4.05 7.46 13.37
C VAL A 197 -4.77 8.64 14.03
N GLN A 198 -5.15 8.52 15.31
CA GLN A 198 -5.78 9.59 16.06
C GLN A 198 -4.86 10.81 16.28
N GLY A 199 -3.54 10.61 16.26
CA GLY A 199 -2.57 11.72 16.21
C GLY A 199 -2.66 12.55 14.92
N LEU A 200 -3.04 11.93 13.79
CA LEU A 200 -3.28 12.62 12.51
C LEU A 200 -4.73 13.09 12.38
N ARG A 201 -5.67 12.31 12.91
CA ARG A 201 -7.11 12.46 12.79
C ARG A 201 -7.79 12.20 14.13
N PRO A 202 -7.85 13.22 15.02
CA PRO A 202 -8.43 13.07 16.36
C PRO A 202 -9.90 12.61 16.37
N ASP A 203 -10.60 12.81 15.25
CA ASP A 203 -11.99 12.40 15.01
C ASP A 203 -12.12 10.98 14.42
N ALA A 204 -11.04 10.22 14.28
CA ALA A 204 -11.08 8.86 13.76
C ALA A 204 -11.90 7.92 14.66
N VAL A 205 -12.85 7.22 14.05
CA VAL A 205 -13.81 6.34 14.71
C VAL A 205 -13.24 4.93 14.86
N ASN A 206 -13.18 4.42 16.09
CA ASN A 206 -12.74 3.06 16.38
C ASN A 206 -13.85 2.04 16.07
N LEU A 207 -13.66 1.25 15.01
CA LEU A 207 -14.56 0.15 14.63
C LEU A 207 -14.42 -1.07 15.55
N GLY A 208 -13.33 -1.19 16.31
CA GLY A 208 -13.16 -2.24 17.31
C GLY A 208 -14.26 -2.22 18.39
N ALA A 209 -14.88 -1.06 18.62
CA ALA A 209 -15.97 -0.89 19.59
C ALA A 209 -17.26 -1.66 19.23
N TYR A 210 -17.41 -2.17 18.01
CA TYR A 210 -18.57 -2.99 17.59
C TYR A 210 -18.43 -4.47 17.96
N TYR A 211 -17.23 -4.91 18.35
CA TYR A 211 -16.98 -6.25 18.85
C TYR A 211 -17.40 -6.36 20.31
N ALA A 212 -17.99 -7.50 20.67
CA ALA A 212 -18.36 -7.83 22.03
C ALA A 212 -18.18 -9.34 22.26
N GLU A 213 -17.85 -9.72 23.48
CA GLU A 213 -17.69 -11.13 23.86
C GLU A 213 -18.99 -11.92 23.60
N GLY A 214 -18.86 -13.10 22.98
CA GLY A 214 -19.99 -13.97 22.64
C GLY A 214 -20.88 -13.48 21.50
N LYS A 215 -20.62 -12.29 20.93
CA LYS A 215 -21.35 -11.77 19.77
C LYS A 215 -20.86 -12.42 18.48
N ASP A 216 -21.79 -12.91 17.66
CA ASP A 216 -21.48 -13.44 16.33
C ASP A 216 -20.84 -12.34 15.46
N ARG A 217 -19.60 -12.60 14.97
CA ARG A 217 -18.86 -11.65 14.12
C ARG A 217 -19.64 -11.20 12.90
N ARG A 218 -20.51 -12.02 12.33
CA ARG A 218 -21.34 -11.64 11.17
C ARG A 218 -22.34 -10.53 11.51
N VAL A 219 -22.79 -10.44 12.76
CA VAL A 219 -23.62 -9.32 13.25
C VAL A 219 -22.75 -8.07 13.31
N THR A 220 -21.58 -8.15 13.95
CA THR A 220 -20.61 -7.05 14.03
C THR A 220 -20.21 -6.53 12.64
N TYR A 221 -19.97 -7.41 11.67
CA TYR A 221 -19.62 -7.00 10.30
C TYR A 221 -20.75 -6.20 9.65
N ARG A 222 -22.02 -6.58 9.86
CA ARG A 222 -23.16 -5.81 9.33
C ARG A 222 -23.28 -4.42 9.96
N GLU A 223 -22.98 -4.30 11.26
CA GLU A 223 -22.99 -3.01 11.95
C GLU A 223 -21.85 -2.11 11.49
N ILE A 224 -20.64 -2.66 11.34
CA ILE A 224 -19.48 -1.94 10.80
C ILE A 224 -19.76 -1.50 9.36
N ASP A 225 -20.30 -2.40 8.52
CA ASP A 225 -20.69 -2.08 7.15
C ASP A 225 -21.64 -0.89 7.10
N GLU A 226 -22.67 -0.87 7.95
CA GLU A 226 -23.65 0.22 7.98
C GLU A 226 -23.03 1.51 8.51
N ALA A 227 -22.18 1.43 9.53
CA ALA A 227 -21.45 2.58 10.07
C ALA A 227 -20.57 3.25 9.02
N ILE A 228 -19.85 2.47 8.19
CA ILE A 228 -19.03 2.98 7.09
C ILE A 228 -19.92 3.51 5.95
N MET A 229 -20.97 2.77 5.57
CA MET A 229 -21.79 3.12 4.41
C MET A 229 -22.68 4.34 4.65
N ALA A 230 -23.10 4.63 5.88
CA ALA A 230 -23.93 5.79 6.20
C ALA A 230 -23.31 7.14 5.73
N PRO A 231 -22.07 7.51 6.09
CA PRO A 231 -21.42 8.70 5.57
C PRO A 231 -21.08 8.61 4.07
N VAL A 232 -20.77 7.41 3.55
CA VAL A 232 -20.55 7.21 2.10
C VAL A 232 -21.80 7.59 1.31
N ARG A 233 -22.97 7.10 1.72
CA ARG A 233 -24.29 7.43 1.13
C ARG A 233 -24.66 8.89 1.32
N ALA A 234 -24.20 9.52 2.39
CA ALA A 234 -24.34 10.95 2.62
C ALA A 234 -23.39 11.82 1.76
N GLY A 235 -22.68 11.22 0.79
CA GLY A 235 -21.79 11.94 -0.11
C GLY A 235 -20.52 12.43 0.54
N LYS A 236 -20.06 11.80 1.64
CA LYS A 236 -18.77 12.13 2.26
C LYS A 236 -17.62 11.37 1.62
N ARG A 237 -16.42 11.96 1.65
CA ARG A 237 -15.17 11.24 1.40
C ARG A 237 -14.81 10.44 2.65
N VAL A 238 -14.90 9.12 2.57
CA VAL A 238 -14.68 8.21 3.70
C VAL A 238 -13.41 7.40 3.47
N CYS A 239 -12.54 7.39 4.48
CA CYS A 239 -11.39 6.49 4.54
C CYS A 239 -11.63 5.45 5.65
N ALA A 240 -11.56 4.17 5.31
CA ALA A 240 -11.65 3.08 6.26
C ALA A 240 -10.31 2.34 6.34
N VAL A 241 -9.66 2.42 7.49
CA VAL A 241 -8.34 1.86 7.78
C VAL A 241 -8.51 0.49 8.43
N PHE A 242 -7.84 -0.52 7.87
CA PHE A 242 -7.80 -1.88 8.42
C PHE A 242 -6.35 -2.30 8.60
N TYR A 243 -6.08 -3.15 9.61
CA TYR A 243 -4.76 -3.73 9.79
C TYR A 243 -4.35 -4.63 8.62
N GLY A 244 -3.04 -4.78 8.41
CA GLY A 244 -2.48 -5.62 7.36
C GLY A 244 -2.78 -5.10 5.94
N HIS A 245 -3.03 -6.04 5.03
CA HIS A 245 -3.61 -5.75 3.72
C HIS A 245 -5.14 -5.85 3.83
N PRO A 246 -5.91 -4.82 3.44
CA PRO A 246 -7.35 -4.76 3.67
C PRO A 246 -8.15 -5.68 2.74
N GLY A 247 -7.50 -6.60 2.05
CA GLY A 247 -8.10 -7.50 1.05
C GLY A 247 -7.70 -8.95 1.26
N VAL A 248 -6.85 -9.24 2.25
CA VAL A 248 -6.31 -10.55 2.57
C VAL A 248 -6.95 -10.99 3.88
N PHE A 249 -7.76 -12.06 3.84
CA PHE A 249 -8.58 -12.54 4.97
C PHE A 249 -9.46 -11.46 5.65
N ALA A 250 -10.04 -10.54 4.85
CA ALA A 250 -10.82 -9.42 5.36
C ALA A 250 -12.17 -9.25 4.65
N ASP A 251 -13.27 -9.58 5.32
CA ASP A 251 -14.62 -9.57 4.71
C ASP A 251 -15.21 -8.16 4.55
N VAL A 252 -15.19 -7.38 5.64
CA VAL A 252 -15.81 -6.04 5.71
C VAL A 252 -15.29 -5.12 4.59
N PRO A 253 -13.96 -4.95 4.38
CA PRO A 253 -13.43 -4.13 3.29
C PRO A 253 -14.00 -4.44 1.91
N HIS A 254 -14.09 -5.73 1.57
CA HIS A 254 -14.66 -6.17 0.30
C HIS A 254 -16.17 -5.90 0.23
N ALA A 255 -16.89 -6.09 1.34
CA ALA A 255 -18.33 -5.86 1.42
C ALA A 255 -18.69 -4.39 1.18
N VAL A 256 -18.05 -3.46 1.89
CA VAL A 256 -18.33 -2.02 1.75
C VAL A 256 -17.97 -1.47 0.37
N ILE A 257 -16.87 -1.94 -0.24
CA ILE A 257 -16.51 -1.58 -1.62
C ILE A 257 -17.54 -2.09 -2.62
N ARG A 258 -18.00 -3.34 -2.49
CA ARG A 258 -19.04 -3.89 -3.37
C ARG A 258 -20.35 -3.11 -3.24
N LYS A 259 -20.77 -2.80 -2.01
CA LYS A 259 -21.99 -2.02 -1.73
C LYS A 259 -21.91 -0.63 -2.35
N ALA A 260 -20.84 0.12 -2.09
CA ALA A 260 -20.63 1.44 -2.67
C ALA A 260 -20.66 1.41 -4.20
N ARG A 261 -19.94 0.47 -4.83
CA ARG A 261 -19.94 0.32 -6.30
C ARG A 261 -21.32 -0.05 -6.87
N ALA A 262 -22.07 -0.92 -6.20
CA ALA A 262 -23.43 -1.29 -6.60
C ALA A 262 -24.40 -0.09 -6.51
N GLU A 263 -24.16 0.84 -5.60
CA GLU A 263 -24.90 2.10 -5.45
C GLU A 263 -24.38 3.21 -6.40
N GLY A 264 -23.44 2.91 -7.30
CA GLY A 264 -22.84 3.87 -8.24
C GLY A 264 -21.84 4.83 -7.60
N ILE A 265 -21.45 4.59 -6.34
CA ILE A 265 -20.52 5.43 -5.58
C ILE A 265 -19.09 4.96 -5.86
N ARG A 266 -18.18 5.91 -6.05
CA ARG A 266 -16.76 5.62 -6.27
C ARG A 266 -16.17 4.92 -5.05
N ALA A 267 -15.64 3.71 -5.23
CA ALA A 267 -14.94 2.99 -4.18
C ALA A 267 -13.70 2.24 -4.67
N ARG A 268 -12.61 2.31 -3.91
CA ARG A 268 -11.34 1.61 -4.19
C ARG A 268 -10.68 1.06 -2.93
N MET A 269 -9.79 0.10 -3.12
CA MET A 269 -8.92 -0.47 -2.10
C MET A 269 -7.48 -0.10 -2.42
N GLU A 270 -6.73 0.35 -1.41
CA GLU A 270 -5.29 0.47 -1.49
C GLU A 270 -4.62 -0.78 -0.89
N PRO A 271 -3.53 -1.28 -1.52
CA PRO A 271 -2.80 -2.41 -0.97
C PRO A 271 -2.10 -2.04 0.34
N GLY A 272 -1.82 -3.05 1.16
CA GLY A 272 -1.05 -2.93 2.40
C GLY A 272 -0.14 -4.14 2.62
N ILE A 273 0.75 -4.07 3.60
CA ILE A 273 1.64 -5.18 3.97
C ILE A 273 0.85 -6.21 4.79
N SER A 274 0.62 -7.40 4.25
CA SER A 274 -0.07 -8.49 4.95
C SER A 274 0.85 -9.20 5.94
N ALA A 275 0.26 -9.98 6.86
CA ALA A 275 1.04 -10.89 7.72
C ALA A 275 1.82 -11.94 6.90
N GLU A 276 1.35 -12.29 5.70
CA GLU A 276 2.05 -13.18 4.78
C GLU A 276 3.35 -12.56 4.25
N ALA A 277 3.32 -11.27 3.92
CA ALA A 277 4.52 -10.55 3.51
C ALA A 277 5.53 -10.44 4.66
N CYS A 278 5.07 -10.19 5.88
CA CYS A 278 5.91 -10.22 7.08
C CYS A 278 6.55 -11.61 7.29
N LEU A 279 5.76 -12.68 7.13
CA LEU A 279 6.21 -14.07 7.25
C LEU A 279 7.36 -14.37 6.29
N TYR A 280 7.25 -13.98 5.01
CA TYR A 280 8.32 -14.19 4.04
C TYR A 280 9.61 -13.48 4.44
N ALA A 281 9.50 -12.24 4.94
CA ALA A 281 10.65 -11.48 5.40
C ALA A 281 11.29 -12.11 6.65
N ASP A 282 10.48 -12.44 7.66
CA ASP A 282 10.96 -12.93 8.95
C ASP A 282 11.55 -14.35 8.89
N LEU A 283 10.97 -15.21 8.05
CA LEU A 283 11.43 -16.59 7.87
C LEU A 283 12.49 -16.73 6.76
N GLY A 284 12.76 -15.66 6.00
CA GLY A 284 13.66 -15.69 4.85
C GLY A 284 13.17 -16.62 3.73
N ILE A 285 11.85 -16.67 3.53
CA ILE A 285 11.21 -17.56 2.55
C ILE A 285 10.88 -16.78 1.28
N ASP A 286 11.27 -17.34 0.14
CA ASP A 286 10.88 -16.83 -1.18
C ASP A 286 9.77 -17.72 -1.77
N PRO A 287 8.53 -17.22 -1.92
CA PRO A 287 7.42 -17.99 -2.46
C PRO A 287 7.66 -18.49 -3.90
N GLY A 288 8.54 -17.83 -4.66
CA GLY A 288 8.86 -18.20 -6.04
C GLY A 288 9.71 -19.47 -6.17
N ARG A 289 10.34 -19.95 -5.09
CA ARG A 289 11.23 -21.13 -5.15
C ARG A 289 10.51 -22.45 -5.34
N ARG A 290 9.39 -22.65 -4.64
CA ARG A 290 8.64 -23.91 -4.64
C ARG A 290 7.13 -23.74 -4.77
N GLY A 291 6.65 -22.51 -4.86
CA GLY A 291 5.23 -22.19 -4.78
C GLY A 291 4.72 -22.18 -3.33
N VAL A 292 3.55 -21.57 -3.16
CA VAL A 292 2.87 -21.47 -1.87
C VAL A 292 1.40 -21.81 -2.03
N HIS A 293 0.90 -22.66 -1.15
CA HIS A 293 -0.51 -22.96 -1.01
C HIS A 293 -1.03 -22.33 0.29
N SER A 294 -1.73 -21.20 0.16
CA SER A 294 -2.17 -20.34 1.26
C SER A 294 -3.69 -20.42 1.41
N MET A 295 -4.20 -20.81 2.59
CA MET A 295 -5.65 -20.99 2.82
C MET A 295 -6.07 -20.86 4.29
N GLU A 296 -7.35 -20.63 4.55
CA GLU A 296 -7.90 -20.61 5.91
C GLU A 296 -8.05 -22.05 6.47
N ALA A 297 -7.74 -22.25 7.75
CA ALA A 297 -7.65 -23.56 8.38
C ALA A 297 -9.00 -24.31 8.44
N THR A 298 -10.09 -23.62 8.74
CA THR A 298 -11.45 -24.20 8.73
C THR A 298 -11.88 -24.57 7.32
N HIS A 299 -11.52 -23.77 6.31
CA HIS A 299 -11.76 -24.07 4.91
C HIS A 299 -10.97 -25.31 4.47
N PHE A 300 -9.72 -25.46 4.93
CA PHE A 300 -8.94 -26.67 4.71
C PHE A 300 -9.65 -27.90 5.27
N LEU A 301 -10.14 -27.82 6.51
CA LEU A 301 -10.89 -28.89 7.18
C LEU A 301 -12.23 -29.21 6.50
N TYR A 302 -13.01 -28.19 6.12
CA TYR A 302 -14.39 -28.40 5.68
C TYR A 302 -14.50 -28.83 4.21
N TYR A 303 -13.68 -28.28 3.31
CA TYR A 303 -13.88 -28.41 1.86
C TYR A 303 -13.03 -29.48 1.15
N GLY A 304 -12.47 -30.47 1.87
CA GLY A 304 -11.77 -31.54 1.16
C GLY A 304 -10.47 -31.12 0.48
N ARG A 305 -9.86 -29.99 0.85
CA ARG A 305 -8.62 -29.49 0.22
C ARG A 305 -7.46 -30.45 0.45
N VAL A 306 -6.61 -30.58 -0.58
CA VAL A 306 -5.37 -31.37 -0.58
C VAL A 306 -4.19 -30.39 -0.54
N PRO A 307 -3.25 -30.51 0.42
CA PRO A 307 -2.09 -29.64 0.50
C PRO A 307 -1.11 -29.96 -0.64
N ASP A 308 -0.38 -28.94 -1.11
CA ASP A 308 0.77 -29.17 -1.98
C ASP A 308 1.98 -29.46 -1.08
N THR A 309 2.33 -30.73 -0.96
CA THR A 309 3.43 -31.16 -0.09
C THR A 309 4.80 -30.81 -0.63
N ALA A 310 4.94 -30.49 -1.92
CA ALA A 310 6.21 -30.11 -2.52
C ALA A 310 6.53 -28.62 -2.33
N GLY A 311 5.49 -27.81 -2.10
CA GLY A 311 5.57 -26.37 -1.81
C GLY A 311 5.42 -26.02 -0.33
N LEU A 312 5.38 -24.72 -0.05
CA LEU A 312 5.06 -24.19 1.28
C LEU A 312 3.55 -24.20 1.48
N VAL A 313 3.06 -24.69 2.62
CA VAL A 313 1.63 -24.57 2.96
C VAL A 313 1.45 -23.60 4.12
N LEU A 314 0.58 -22.61 3.94
CA LEU A 314 0.23 -21.62 4.95
C LEU A 314 -1.23 -21.79 5.34
N LEU A 315 -1.48 -22.05 6.62
CA LEU A 315 -2.82 -22.10 7.19
C LEU A 315 -3.07 -20.90 8.09
N TRP A 316 -4.12 -20.14 7.75
CA TRP A 316 -4.54 -18.93 8.47
C TRP A 316 -5.64 -19.24 9.48
N GLN A 317 -5.73 -18.41 10.53
CA GLN A 317 -6.78 -18.49 11.56
C GLN A 317 -6.81 -19.86 12.28
N VAL A 318 -5.63 -20.43 12.54
CA VAL A 318 -5.47 -21.81 13.03
C VAL A 318 -6.06 -21.99 14.43
N ALA A 319 -6.00 -20.96 15.27
CA ALA A 319 -6.67 -20.96 16.57
C ALA A 319 -8.20 -21.18 16.43
N LEU A 320 -8.79 -20.77 15.31
CA LEU A 320 -10.23 -20.88 15.06
C LEU A 320 -10.59 -22.10 14.22
N ALA A 321 -9.64 -23.00 13.95
CA ALA A 321 -9.87 -24.17 13.12
C ALA A 321 -11.11 -24.97 13.58
N GLY A 322 -12.04 -25.16 12.65
CA GLY A 322 -13.27 -25.93 12.88
C GLY A 322 -14.42 -25.15 13.53
N ASP A 323 -14.23 -23.89 13.90
CA ASP A 323 -15.30 -23.06 14.47
C ASP A 323 -16.21 -22.47 13.37
N LEU A 324 -17.43 -23.02 13.23
CA LEU A 324 -18.46 -22.50 12.33
C LEU A 324 -19.38 -21.45 12.98
N THR A 325 -19.26 -21.24 14.30
CA THR A 325 -20.13 -20.32 15.06
C THR A 325 -19.72 -18.87 14.87
N CYS A 326 -18.43 -18.62 14.57
CA CYS A 326 -17.84 -17.29 14.42
C CYS A 326 -17.93 -16.40 15.67
N SER A 327 -18.05 -16.99 16.86
CA SER A 327 -18.10 -16.25 18.15
C SER A 327 -16.87 -16.43 19.02
N ARG A 328 -15.95 -17.34 18.66
CA ARG A 328 -14.74 -17.63 19.44
C ARG A 328 -13.55 -16.81 18.96
N PHE A 329 -12.66 -16.48 19.90
CA PHE A 329 -11.41 -15.73 19.67
C PHE A 329 -10.16 -16.45 20.19
N HIS A 330 -10.32 -17.68 20.71
CA HIS A 330 -9.24 -18.48 21.29
C HIS A 330 -9.14 -19.85 20.63
N ALA A 331 -7.96 -20.46 20.78
CA ALA A 331 -7.72 -21.84 20.37
C ALA A 331 -8.63 -22.83 21.10
N ASP A 332 -8.96 -23.90 20.41
CA ASP A 332 -9.67 -25.05 20.95
C ASP A 332 -8.95 -26.32 20.54
N ARG A 333 -8.72 -27.17 21.54
CA ARG A 333 -7.91 -28.37 21.37
C ARG A 333 -8.55 -29.36 20.41
N GLU A 334 -9.87 -29.48 20.41
CA GLU A 334 -10.58 -30.40 19.50
C GLU A 334 -10.45 -29.97 18.04
N GLY A 335 -10.64 -28.68 17.76
CA GLY A 335 -10.43 -28.11 16.41
C GLY A 335 -9.00 -28.28 15.90
N LEU A 336 -8.00 -28.05 16.77
CA LEU A 336 -6.59 -28.27 16.45
C LEU A 336 -6.26 -29.76 16.24
N GLN A 337 -6.82 -30.65 17.06
CA GLN A 337 -6.65 -32.09 16.88
C GLN A 337 -7.22 -32.56 15.54
N ALA A 338 -8.40 -32.08 15.16
CA ALA A 338 -8.99 -32.39 13.86
C ALA A 338 -8.10 -31.90 12.69
N LEU A 339 -7.45 -30.74 12.86
CA LEU A 339 -6.49 -30.22 11.88
C LEU A 339 -5.26 -31.13 11.76
N VAL A 340 -4.70 -31.57 12.88
CA VAL A 340 -3.58 -32.52 12.92
C VAL A 340 -3.95 -33.84 12.27
N ASP A 341 -5.04 -34.46 12.69
CA ASP A 341 -5.51 -35.75 12.16
C ASP A 341 -5.67 -35.72 10.64
N ARG A 342 -6.10 -34.57 10.11
CA ARG A 342 -6.17 -34.34 8.68
C ARG A 342 -4.79 -34.21 8.04
N LEU A 343 -3.91 -33.36 8.56
CA LEU A 343 -2.57 -33.15 8.01
C LEU A 343 -1.71 -34.42 8.04
N LEU A 344 -1.93 -35.32 9.01
CA LEU A 344 -1.25 -36.62 9.12
C LEU A 344 -1.50 -37.56 7.94
N GLN A 345 -2.48 -37.28 7.08
CA GLN A 345 -2.68 -38.02 5.83
C GLN A 345 -1.57 -37.75 4.81
N TRP A 346 -0.83 -36.65 4.96
CA TRP A 346 0.23 -36.23 4.04
C TRP A 346 1.60 -36.05 4.72
N TYR A 347 1.61 -35.54 5.94
CA TYR A 347 2.83 -35.22 6.67
C TYR A 347 3.08 -36.22 7.81
N PRO A 348 4.33 -36.63 8.06
CA PRO A 348 4.63 -37.49 9.20
C PRO A 348 4.34 -36.75 10.52
N PRO A 349 4.01 -37.47 11.61
CA PRO A 349 3.68 -36.85 12.89
C PRO A 349 4.85 -36.07 13.51
N GLY A 350 6.08 -36.38 13.12
CA GLY A 350 7.28 -35.64 13.51
C GLY A 350 7.68 -34.51 12.57
N HIS A 351 6.88 -34.20 11.53
CA HIS A 351 7.18 -33.09 10.63
C HIS A 351 7.26 -31.79 11.43
N GLU A 352 8.36 -31.05 11.27
CA GLU A 352 8.52 -29.76 11.93
C GLU A 352 7.65 -28.73 11.21
N VAL A 353 6.80 -28.06 11.97
CA VAL A 353 5.95 -26.95 11.52
C VAL A 353 6.26 -25.73 12.37
N ILE A 354 5.89 -24.55 11.85
CA ILE A 354 6.18 -23.28 12.51
C ILE A 354 4.87 -22.59 12.88
N LEU A 355 4.73 -22.22 14.15
CA LEU A 355 3.74 -21.26 14.62
C LEU A 355 4.36 -19.87 14.50
N TYR A 356 3.81 -19.06 13.60
CA TYR A 356 4.31 -17.74 13.27
C TYR A 356 3.33 -16.65 13.72
N GLU A 357 3.87 -15.64 14.38
CA GLU A 357 3.18 -14.38 14.67
C GLU A 357 4.11 -13.21 14.33
N ALA A 358 3.65 -12.33 13.44
CA ALA A 358 4.37 -11.11 13.11
C ALA A 358 4.43 -10.17 14.33
N ALA A 359 5.53 -9.42 14.47
CA ALA A 359 5.60 -8.34 15.44
C ALA A 359 4.52 -7.29 15.15
N ARG A 360 3.80 -6.83 16.17
CA ARG A 360 2.76 -5.79 16.02
C ARG A 360 3.29 -4.43 16.44
N LEU A 361 4.22 -4.42 17.39
CA LEU A 361 4.89 -3.22 17.86
C LEU A 361 6.35 -3.16 17.38
N PRO A 362 6.91 -1.96 17.10
CA PRO A 362 8.29 -1.82 16.64
C PRO A 362 9.38 -2.37 17.58
N ILE A 363 9.03 -2.59 18.85
CA ILE A 363 9.92 -3.09 19.91
C ILE A 363 9.78 -4.60 20.12
N GLU A 364 8.79 -5.24 19.50
CA GLU A 364 8.58 -6.68 19.57
C GLU A 364 9.43 -7.41 18.52
N ALA A 365 9.70 -8.68 18.78
CA ALA A 365 10.23 -9.60 17.78
C ALA A 365 9.11 -10.53 17.31
N PRO A 366 9.12 -11.00 16.05
CA PRO A 366 8.17 -12.00 15.60
C PRO A 366 8.34 -13.29 16.41
N ARG A 367 7.22 -13.96 16.73
CA ARG A 367 7.26 -15.31 17.30
C ARG A 367 7.45 -16.29 16.16
N ILE A 368 8.52 -17.07 16.24
CA ILE A 368 8.84 -18.14 15.29
C ILE A 368 9.10 -19.39 16.12
N GLU A 369 8.06 -20.17 16.37
CA GLU A 369 8.15 -21.37 17.20
C GLU A 369 8.04 -22.62 16.35
N ARG A 370 9.04 -23.49 16.45
CA ARG A 370 9.08 -24.79 15.77
C ARG A 370 8.54 -25.87 16.69
N VAL A 371 7.55 -26.62 16.22
CA VAL A 371 6.94 -27.74 16.94
C VAL A 371 6.75 -28.92 16.00
N ALA A 372 6.63 -30.13 16.54
CA ALA A 372 6.23 -31.27 15.73
C ALA A 372 4.73 -31.17 15.42
N LEU A 373 4.32 -31.60 14.22
CA LEU A 373 2.93 -31.57 13.78
C LEU A 373 1.96 -32.19 14.80
N ARG A 374 2.34 -33.32 15.42
CA ARG A 374 1.52 -34.00 16.44
C ARG A 374 1.29 -33.19 17.73
N ASP A 375 2.17 -32.24 18.03
CA ASP A 375 2.18 -31.49 19.30
C ASP A 375 1.38 -30.17 19.19
N LEU A 376 0.87 -29.83 17.98
CA LEU A 376 0.06 -28.63 17.75
C LEU A 376 -1.13 -28.45 18.70
N PRO A 377 -1.90 -29.49 19.10
CA PRO A 377 -3.08 -29.30 19.96
C PRO A 377 -2.73 -28.81 21.37
N ASP A 378 -1.48 -28.99 21.79
CA ASP A 378 -1.00 -28.63 23.12
C ASP A 378 -0.11 -27.37 23.11
N ALA A 379 0.10 -26.75 21.93
CA ALA A 379 0.88 -25.54 21.77
C ALA A 379 0.10 -24.26 22.17
N HIS A 380 0.81 -23.15 22.34
CA HIS A 380 0.20 -21.85 22.64
C HIS A 380 -0.21 -21.11 21.35
N TYR A 381 -1.38 -20.47 21.35
CA TYR A 381 -1.90 -19.73 20.21
C TYR A 381 -2.46 -18.37 20.63
N GLU A 382 -2.19 -17.39 19.79
CA GLU A 382 -2.93 -16.15 19.69
C GLU A 382 -3.99 -16.28 18.56
N GLU A 383 -4.98 -15.39 18.54
CA GLU A 383 -6.01 -15.39 17.47
C GLU A 383 -5.41 -15.29 16.06
N TYR A 384 -4.28 -14.57 15.95
CA TYR A 384 -3.58 -14.28 14.70
C TYR A 384 -2.40 -15.22 14.42
N THR A 385 -2.20 -16.29 15.19
CA THR A 385 -1.16 -17.29 14.90
C THR A 385 -1.41 -17.94 13.53
N THR A 386 -0.37 -17.96 12.71
CA THR A 386 -0.35 -18.60 11.38
C THR A 386 0.48 -19.88 11.45
N LEU A 387 -0.04 -20.97 10.88
CA LEU A 387 0.71 -22.24 10.79
C LEU A 387 1.42 -22.30 9.44
N VAL A 388 2.73 -22.44 9.50
CA VAL A 388 3.60 -22.59 8.34
C VAL A 388 4.08 -24.04 8.31
N ILE A 389 3.82 -24.72 7.19
CA ILE A 389 4.19 -26.11 7.00
C ILE A 389 5.24 -26.15 5.88
N PRO A 390 6.52 -26.38 6.22
CA PRO A 390 7.58 -26.54 5.23
C PRO A 390 7.30 -27.70 4.27
N PRO A 391 7.86 -27.65 3.04
CA PRO A 391 7.72 -28.72 2.05
C PRO A 391 8.29 -30.06 2.55
N LEU A 392 7.73 -31.15 2.05
CA LEU A 392 8.26 -32.50 2.19
C LEU A 392 9.24 -32.80 1.06
N GLY A 393 10.49 -33.07 1.44
CA GLY A 393 11.53 -33.51 0.50
C GLY A 393 11.93 -32.44 -0.52
N ASP A 394 12.55 -32.89 -1.62
CA ASP A 394 13.03 -32.02 -2.70
C ASP A 394 12.13 -32.06 -3.93
N LEU A 395 12.04 -30.93 -4.65
CA LEU A 395 11.37 -30.86 -5.94
C LEU A 395 12.00 -31.86 -6.89
N GLN A 396 11.20 -32.80 -7.37
CA GLN A 396 11.60 -33.72 -8.43
C GLN A 396 11.28 -33.09 -9.78
N PRO A 397 12.24 -32.98 -10.71
CA PRO A 397 11.94 -32.62 -12.09
C PRO A 397 10.90 -33.57 -12.68
N LEU A 398 10.04 -33.08 -13.56
CA LEU A 398 9.26 -33.98 -14.41
C LEU A 398 10.25 -34.82 -15.23
N GLU A 399 10.15 -36.16 -15.12
CA GLU A 399 10.89 -37.05 -16.00
C GLU A 399 10.47 -36.77 -17.46
N ASP A 400 11.44 -36.77 -18.38
CA ASP A 400 11.39 -36.30 -19.78
C ASP A 400 10.23 -36.82 -20.68
N ALA A 401 9.32 -37.65 -20.17
CA ALA A 401 8.28 -38.33 -20.95
C ALA A 401 7.06 -37.45 -21.31
N ASP A 402 6.79 -36.34 -20.60
CA ASP A 402 5.56 -35.54 -20.81
C ASP A 402 5.79 -34.13 -21.39
N LEU A 403 7.03 -33.74 -21.68
CA LEU A 403 7.36 -32.46 -22.33
C LEU A 403 7.43 -32.53 -23.86
N ALA A 404 6.90 -33.59 -24.46
CA ALA A 404 6.80 -33.79 -25.91
C ALA A 404 5.78 -32.80 -26.54
N GLY A 405 6.13 -31.52 -26.58
CA GLY A 405 5.32 -30.48 -27.21
C GLY A 405 5.92 -29.08 -27.22
N GLY A 406 6.90 -28.76 -26.38
CA GLY A 406 7.44 -27.39 -26.37
C GLY A 406 8.65 -27.24 -25.48
N ARG A 407 9.74 -26.76 -26.08
CA ARG A 407 11.00 -26.37 -25.43
C ARG A 407 10.76 -25.57 -24.15
N VAL A 408 11.10 -26.13 -23.00
CA VAL A 408 11.50 -25.34 -21.84
C VAL A 408 13.02 -25.31 -21.86
N VAL A 409 13.58 -24.22 -22.39
CA VAL A 409 15.01 -23.95 -22.25
C VAL A 409 15.18 -23.40 -20.83
N ALA A 410 15.84 -24.15 -19.96
CA ALA A 410 16.31 -23.62 -18.68
C ALA A 410 17.29 -22.46 -18.97
N GLY A 411 16.93 -21.27 -18.51
CA GLY A 411 17.74 -20.05 -18.56
C GLY A 411 17.98 -19.52 -17.17
#